data_AF-A0A6B2LU73-F1
#
_entry.id   AF-A0A6B2LU73-F1
#
_cell.length_a   1.000
_cell.length_b   1.000
_cell.length_c   1.000
_cell.angle_alpha   90.00
_cell.angle_beta   90.00
_cell.angle_gamma   90.00
#
_symmetry.space_group_name_H-M   'P 1'
#
loop_
_entity.id
_entity.type
_entity.pdbx_description
1 polymer ?
#
loop_
_entity_poly.entity_id
_entity_poly.type
_entity_poly.pdbx_seq_one_letter_code
_entity_poly.pdbx_strand_id
1 'polypeptide(L)' 'MVSSEFEGKSLLEQHRMVNTTLQEELQSGVHALALKTMTPERWSAQSGSSNFTTPNCLGGSKK' A
#
# COMPACT_ATOMS: atom_id res chain seq x y z
N MET A 1 2.99 5.25 -0.29
CA MET A 1 4.14 6.12 -0.01
C MET A 1 5.41 5.41 -0.44
N VAL A 2 6.29 6.13 -1.15
CA VAL A 2 7.57 5.61 -1.65
C VAL A 2 8.70 6.44 -1.04
N SER A 3 9.62 5.81 -0.31
CA SER A 3 10.77 6.48 0.31
C SER A 3 11.91 5.51 0.57
N SER A 4 13.15 5.98 0.42
CA SER A 4 14.37 5.24 0.80
C SER A 4 14.48 5.04 2.31
N GLU A 5 13.81 5.87 3.11
CA GLU A 5 13.79 5.74 4.57
C GLU A 5 13.13 4.45 5.06
N PHE A 6 12.46 3.70 4.20
CA PHE A 6 11.84 2.42 4.54
C PHE A 6 12.77 1.22 4.32
N GLU A 7 13.95 1.43 3.74
CA GLU A 7 14.97 0.40 3.54
C GLU A 7 15.39 -0.23 4.87
N GLY A 8 15.43 -1.57 4.92
CA GLY A 8 15.86 -2.31 6.11
C GLY A 8 14.91 -2.25 7.32
N LYS A 9 13.82 -1.47 7.26
CA LYS A 9 12.85 -1.35 8.35
C LYS A 9 11.72 -2.38 8.20
N SER A 10 11.28 -2.96 9.31
CA SER A 10 10.11 -3.81 9.34
C SER A 10 8.83 -3.03 9.03
N LEU A 11 7.78 -3.73 8.61
CA LEU A 11 6.48 -3.13 8.29
C LEU A 11 5.90 -2.34 9.48
N LEU A 12 6.07 -2.85 10.70
CA LEU A 12 5.65 -2.16 11.92
C LEU A 12 6.41 -0.85 12.15
N GLU A 13 7.72 -0.84 11.94
CA GLU A 13 8.54 0.37 12.07
C GLU A 13 8.16 1.42 11.03
N GLN A 14 7.91 1.00 9.79
CA GLN A 14 7.42 1.87 8.73
C GLN A 14 6.08 2.52 9.11
N HIS A 15 5.14 1.74 9.64
CA HIS A 15 3.85 2.26 10.12
C HIS A 15 4.02 3.20 11.31
N ARG A 16 4.88 2.87 12.28
CA ARG A 16 5.17 3.74 13.43
C ARG A 16 5.71 5.09 12.99
N MET A 17 6.69 5.11 12.09
CA MET A 17 7.24 6.36 11.57
C MET A 17 6.16 7.25 10.93
N VAL A 18 5.30 6.67 10.09
CA VAL A 18 4.23 7.44 9.43
C VAL A 18 3.19 7.92 10.45
N ASN A 19 2.80 7.06 11.39
CA ASN A 19 1.81 7.41 12.42
C ASN A 19 2.35 8.45 13.40
N THR A 20 3.65 8.46 13.70
CA THR A 20 4.27 9.51 14.52
C THR A 20 4.15 10.87 13.83
N THR A 21 4.41 10.94 12.52
CA THR A 21 4.25 12.18 11.76
C THR A 21 2.79 12.64 11.67
N LEU A 22 1.85 11.69 11.63
CA LEU A 22 0.41 11.97 11.49
C LEU A 22 -0.35 11.91 12.83
N GLN A 23 0.34 11.96 13.97
CA GLN A 23 -0.26 11.69 15.27
C GLN A 23 -1.42 12.64 15.58
N GLU A 24 -1.25 13.93 15.31
CA GLU A 24 -2.28 14.95 15.55
C GLU A 24 -3.54 14.70 14.71
N GLU A 25 -3.38 14.34 13.44
CA GLU A 25 -4.49 14.05 12.51
C GLU A 25 -5.23 12.75 12.86
N LEU A 26 -4.48 11.73 13.31
CA LEU A 26 -5.05 10.47 13.80
C LEU A 26 -5.84 10.66 15.11
N GLN A 27 -5.46 11.64 15.94
CA GLN A 27 -6.18 11.97 17.16
C GLN A 27 -7.39 12.88 16.91
N SER A 28 -7.37 13.71 15.87
CA SER A 28 -8.39 14.74 15.64
C SER A 28 -9.62 14.24 14.88
N GLY A 29 -9.52 13.15 14.10
CA GLY A 29 -10.70 12.63 13.40
C GLY A 29 -10.50 11.47 12.42
N VAL A 30 -9.26 11.05 12.14
CA VAL A 30 -9.00 9.90 11.26
C VAL A 30 -9.10 8.60 12.05
N HIS A 31 -10.18 7.85 11.86
CA HIS A 31 -10.41 6.57 12.55
C HIS A 31 -9.43 5.46 12.13
N ALA A 32 -9.08 5.39 10.84
CA ALA A 32 -8.15 4.39 10.30
C ALA A 32 -7.57 4.83 8.95
N LEU A 33 -6.32 4.43 8.70
CA LEU A 33 -5.64 4.63 7.42
C LEU A 33 -4.87 3.36 7.04
N ALA A 34 -5.06 2.89 5.81
CA ALA A 34 -4.27 1.78 5.26
C ALA A 34 -2.96 2.32 4.66
N LEU A 35 -1.84 1.96 5.28
CA LEU A 35 -0.51 2.36 4.81
C LEU A 35 0.06 1.34 3.83
N LYS A 36 0.43 1.80 2.64
CA LYS A 36 1.27 1.07 1.70
C LYS A 36 2.60 1.79 1.56
N THR A 37 3.60 1.33 2.30
CA THR A 37 4.97 1.84 2.30
C THR A 37 5.86 0.96 1.42
N MET A 38 6.66 1.57 0.55
CA MET A 38 7.53 0.88 -0.40
C MET A 38 8.85 1.63 -0.56
N THR A 39 9.93 0.91 -0.87
CA THR A 39 11.18 1.53 -1.33
C THR A 39 11.04 1.95 -2.80
N PRO A 40 11.83 2.94 -3.27
CA PRO A 40 11.83 3.35 -4.67
C PRO A 40 12.11 2.20 -5.65
N GLU A 41 13.00 1.27 -5.28
CA GLU A 41 13.28 0.07 -6.08
C GLU A 41 12.07 -0.86 -6.17
N ARG A 42 11.41 -1.14 -5.03
CA ARG A 42 10.23 -2.01 -5.01
C ARG A 42 9.06 -1.40 -5.77
N TRP A 43 8.91 -0.08 -5.69
CA TRP A 43 7.92 0.65 -6.48
C TRP A 43 8.20 0.49 -7.98
N SER A 44 9.44 0.76 -8.39
CA SER A 44 9.88 0.63 -9.79
C SER A 44 9.67 -0.78 -10.34
N ALA A 45 9.98 -1.82 -9.55
CA ALA A 45 9.74 -3.22 -9.92
C ALA A 45 8.25 -3.57 -10.06
N GLN A 46 7.36 -2.91 -9.30
CA GLN A 46 5.92 -3.18 -9.32
C GLN A 46 5.21 -2.48 -10.49
N SER A 47 5.73 -1.34 -10.98
CA SER A 47 5.18 -0.59 -12.12
C SER A 47 5.06 -1.40 -13.42
N GLY A 48 5.82 -2.48 -13.57
CA GLY A 48 5.79 -3.34 -14.76
C GLY A 48 4.76 -4.49 -14.71
N SER A 49 4.03 -4.69 -13.61
CA SER A 49 3.19 -5.88 -13.40
C SER A 49 1.69 -5.57 -13.32
N SER A 50 1.19 -4.61 -14.09
CA SER A 50 -0.24 -4.50 -14.39
C SER A 50 -0.67 -5.56 -15.42
N ASN A 51 -0.23 -6.81 -15.27
CA ASN A 51 -0.84 -7.96 -15.95
C ASN A 51 -2.09 -8.36 -15.17
N PHE A 52 -3.07 -7.46 -15.10
CA PHE A 52 -4.42 -7.82 -14.71
C PHE A 52 -5.09 -8.44 -15.94
N THR A 53 -4.71 -9.67 -16.27
CA THR A 53 -5.48 -10.47 -17.23
C THR A 53 -6.78 -10.83 -16.50
N THR A 54 -7.77 -9.95 -16.58
CA THR A 54 -9.10 -10.26 -16.09
C THR A 54 -9.56 -11.51 -16.85
N PRO A 55 -9.86 -12.62 -16.16
CA PRO A 55 -10.46 -13.76 -16.83
C PRO A 55 -11.78 -13.29 -17.43
N ASN A 56 -12.03 -13.67 -18.68
CA ASN A 56 -13.29 -13.35 -19.35
C ASN A 56 -14.44 -13.86 -18.47
N CYS A 57 -15.35 -12.97 -18.08
CA CYS A 57 -16.56 -13.34 -17.36
C CYS A 57 -17.40 -14.26 -18.27
N LEU A 58 -17.40 -15.56 -18.00
CA LEU A 58 -18.12 -16.59 -18.78
C LEU A 58 -19.62 -16.61 -18.46
N GLY A 59 -20.24 -15.44 -18.26
CA GLY A 59 -21.67 -15.19 -18.05
C GLY A 59 -22.50 -16.43 -17.68
N GLY A 60 -22.79 -16.58 -16.39
CA GLY A 60 -23.50 -17.71 -15.78
C GLY A 60 -24.48 -18.38 -16.75
N SER A 61 -24.07 -19.52 -17.28
CA SER A 61 -24.81 -20.25 -18.29
C SER A 61 -26.12 -20.75 -17.69
N LYS A 62 -27.24 -20.25 -18.24
CA LYS A 62 -28.58 -20.88 -18.30
C LYS A 62 -28.91 -21.92 -17.22
N LYS A 63 -29.82 -21.56 -16.32
CA LYS A 63 -31.11 -22.25 -16.19
C LYS A 63 -32.15 -21.36 -15.52
#